data_AF-A0A0G0TKT5-F1
#
_entry.id   AF-A0A0G0TKT5-F1
#
_cell.length_a   1.000
_cell.length_b   1.000
_cell.length_c   1.000
_cell.angle_alpha   90.00
_cell.angle_beta   90.00
_cell.angle_gamma   90.00
#
_symmetry.space_group_name_H-M   'P 1'
#
loop_
_entity.id
_entity.type
_entity.pdbx_description
1 polymer ?
#
loop_
_entity_poly.entity_id
_entity_poly.type
_entity_poly.pdbx_seq_one_letter_code
_entity_poly.pdbx_strand_id
1 'polypeptide(L)' 'NVVRMQTPGTGLGLFIARNIIEKHGGKIWVESEENKGSSFIFTLPINNHKQGFVVDDLSADDLVGEE' A
#
# COMPACT_ATOMS: atom_id res chain seq x y z
N ASN A 1 20.90 15.41 -33.98
CA ASN A 1 21.12 13.96 -33.84
C ASN A 1 21.00 13.63 -32.36
N VAL A 2 19.97 12.90 -31.91
CA VAL A 2 19.81 12.50 -30.49
C VAL A 2 20.00 11.00 -30.39
N VAL A 3 21.06 10.58 -29.71
CA VAL A 3 21.31 9.18 -29.38
C VAL A 3 20.46 8.85 -28.15
N ARG A 4 19.45 8.00 -28.29
CA ARG A 4 18.69 7.48 -27.15
C ARG A 4 19.55 6.42 -26.44
N MET A 5 20.18 6.79 -25.33
CA MET A 5 20.76 5.81 -24.41
C MET A 5 19.60 5.03 -23.77
N GLN A 6 19.32 3.84 -24.28
CA GLN A 6 18.48 2.88 -23.59
C GLN A 6 19.37 2.16 -22.57
N THR A 7 19.23 2.50 -21.30
CA THR A 7 19.80 1.69 -20.24
C THR A 7 19.00 0.39 -20.17
N PRO A 8 19.63 -0.80 -20.28
CA PRO A 8 18.93 -2.06 -20.13
C PRO A 8 18.25 -2.10 -18.76
N GLY A 9 16.95 -2.37 -18.73
CA GLY A 9 16.24 -2.59 -17.48
C GLY A 9 16.76 -3.85 -16.82
N THR A 10 17.01 -3.81 -15.52
CA THR A 10 17.54 -4.96 -14.74
C THR A 10 16.51 -6.09 -14.55
N GLY A 11 15.28 -5.93 -15.03
CA GLY A 11 14.19 -6.88 -14.83
C GLY A 11 13.64 -6.93 -13.39
N LEU A 12 14.16 -6.10 -12.48
CA LEU A 12 13.82 -6.17 -11.05
C LEU A 12 12.43 -5.60 -10.70
N GLY A 13 11.77 -4.89 -11.61
CA GLY A 13 10.53 -4.16 -11.32
C GLY A 13 9.42 -5.05 -10.72
N LEU A 14 9.16 -6.21 -11.32
CA LEU A 14 8.11 -7.11 -10.84
C LEU A 14 8.50 -7.81 -9.53
N PHE A 15 9.80 -8.09 -9.34
CA PHE A 15 10.31 -8.63 -8.08
C PHE A 15 10.14 -7.63 -6.93
N ILE A 16 10.44 -6.35 -7.17
CA ILE A 16 10.23 -5.28 -6.20
C ILE A 16 8.73 -5.13 -5.88
N ALA A 17 7.88 -5.08 -6.91
CA ALA A 17 6.42 -4.97 -6.73
C ALA A 17 5.87 -6.12 -5.89
N ARG A 18 6.25 -7.36 -6.18
CA ARG A 18 5.85 -8.54 -5.41
C ARG A 18 6.25 -8.43 -3.94
N ASN A 19 7.50 -8.07 -3.66
CA ASN A 19 7.99 -7.90 -2.29
C ASN A 19 7.20 -6.82 -1.53
N ILE A 20 6.87 -5.69 -2.17
CA ILE A 20 6.07 -4.64 -1.56
C ILE A 20 4.68 -5.18 -1.20
N ILE A 21 4.00 -5.83 -2.15
CA ILE A 21 2.64 -6.34 -1.96
C ILE A 21 2.61 -7.41 -0.85
N GLU A 22 3.53 -8.38 -0.88
CA GLU A 22 3.61 -9.44 0.14
C GLU A 22 3.89 -8.88 1.54
N LYS A 23 4.78 -7.88 1.66
CA LYS A 23 5.05 -7.19 2.94
C LYS A 23 3.83 -6.46 3.51
N HIS A 24 2.90 -6.03 2.67
CA HIS A 24 1.64 -5.41 3.08
C HIS A 24 0.52 -6.44 3.28
N GLY A 25 0.82 -7.75 3.30
CA GLY A 25 -0.16 -8.81 3.47
C GLY A 25 -1.04 -9.05 2.23
N GLY A 26 -0.63 -8.53 1.09
CA GLY A 26 -1.32 -8.66 -0.18
C GLY A 26 -0.99 -9.94 -0.94
N LYS A 27 -1.60 -10.07 -2.12
CA LYS A 27 -1.34 -11.14 -3.09
C LYS A 27 -1.18 -10.56 -4.49
N ILE A 28 -0.38 -11.19 -5.34
CA ILE A 28 -0.18 -10.79 -6.74
C ILE A 28 -0.19 -12.03 -7.64
N TRP A 29 -0.80 -11.93 -8.81
CA TRP A 29 -0.83 -12.99 -9.84
C TRP A 29 -0.96 -12.39 -11.24
N VAL A 30 -0.85 -13.24 -12.27
CA VAL A 30 -0.94 -12.84 -13.67
C VAL A 30 -1.96 -13.71 -14.38
N GLU A 31 -2.85 -13.05 -15.10
CA GLU A 31 -3.74 -13.69 -16.07
C GLU A 31 -3.25 -13.29 -17.46
N SER A 32 -2.83 -14.25 -18.26
CA SER A 32 -2.28 -13.98 -19.58
C SER A 32 -2.83 -14.96 -20.58
N GLU A 33 -3.22 -14.44 -21.74
CA GLU A 33 -3.62 -15.25 -22.89
C GLU A 33 -2.83 -14.79 -24.11
N GLU A 34 -2.24 -15.76 -24.82
CA GLU A 34 -1.46 -15.48 -26.02
C GLU A 34 -2.31 -14.73 -27.05
N ASN A 35 -1.72 -13.72 -27.69
CA ASN A 35 -2.41 -12.84 -28.65
C ASN A 35 -3.55 -11.99 -28.08
N LYS A 36 -3.82 -12.02 -26.76
CA LYS A 36 -4.78 -11.12 -26.08
C LYS A 36 -4.13 -10.20 -25.03
N GLY A 37 -2.93 -10.55 -24.58
CA GLY A 37 -2.13 -9.75 -23.64
C GLY A 37 -2.09 -10.35 -22.24
N SER A 38 -1.65 -9.54 -21.28
CA SER A 38 -1.43 -9.97 -19.89
C SER A 38 -1.98 -8.94 -18.90
N SER A 39 -2.65 -9.41 -17.87
CA SER A 39 -3.16 -8.64 -16.74
C SER A 39 -2.39 -9.01 -15.48
N PHE A 40 -1.73 -8.03 -14.87
CA PHE A 40 -1.02 -8.18 -13.60
C PHE A 40 -1.92 -7.65 -12.50
N ILE A 41 -2.41 -8.55 -11.65
CA ILE A 41 -3.48 -8.27 -10.69
C ILE A 41 -2.93 -8.45 -9.28
N PHE A 42 -3.31 -7.57 -8.36
CA PHE A 42 -2.93 -7.68 -6.96
C PHE A 42 -4.06 -7.26 -6.03
N THR A 43 -3.99 -7.70 -4.78
CA THR A 43 -4.89 -7.30 -3.70
C THR A 43 -4.09 -6.86 -2.49
N LEU A 44 -4.67 -5.96 -1.70
CA LEU A 44 -4.15 -5.53 -0.41
C LEU A 44 -5.28 -5.59 0.63
N PRO A 45 -4.99 -6.01 1.87
CA PRO A 45 -5.95 -5.93 2.96
C PRO A 45 -6.24 -4.46 3.27
N ILE A 46 -7.52 -4.11 3.38
CA ILE A 46 -7.93 -2.79 3.85
C ILE A 46 -7.99 -2.86 5.37
N ASN A 47 -7.04 -2.21 6.05
CA ASN A 47 -7.14 -2.06 7.50
C ASN A 47 -8.31 -1.12 7.80
N ASN A 48 -9.40 -1.72 8.26
CA ASN A 48 -10.56 -1.00 8.75
C ASN A 48 -10.22 -0.44 10.15
N HIS A 49 -9.25 0.46 10.22
CA HIS A 49 -9.11 1.35 11.36
C HIS A 49 -10.36 2.23 11.34
N LYS A 50 -11.43 1.75 11.97
CA LYS A 50 -12.34 2.65 12.68
C LYS A 50 -11.45 3.35 13.71
N GLN A 51 -10.77 4.40 13.31
CA GLN A 51 -10.38 5.45 14.24
C GLN A 51 -11.72 6.03 14.71
N GLY A 52 -12.34 5.36 15.68
CA GLY A 52 -13.23 6.06 16.57
C GLY A 52 -12.40 7.21 17.11
N PHE A 53 -12.81 8.44 16.80
CA PHE A 53 -12.37 9.60 17.55
C PHE A 53 -12.62 9.25 19.02
N VAL A 54 -11.54 9.03 19.77
CA VAL A 54 -11.59 9.06 21.23
C VAL A 54 -11.87 10.52 21.54
N VAL A 55 -13.13 10.84 21.80
CA VAL A 55 -13.50 12.12 22.40
C VAL A 55 -13.05 12.04 23.85
N ASP A 56 -11.99 12.79 24.10
CA ASP A 56 -11.62 13.38 25.38
C ASP A 56 -11.71 12.45 26.60
N ASP A 57 -10.56 11.86 26.90
CA ASP A 57 -10.03 11.85 28.27
C ASP A 57 -9.91 13.31 28.75
N LEU A 58 -11.05 13.95 29.03
CA LEU A 58 -11.14 15.13 29.89
C LEU A 58 -11.50 14.57 31.26
N SER A 59 -10.47 14.35 32.06
CA SER A 59 -10.59 13.99 33.47
C SER A 59 -11.51 15.00 34.16
N ALA A 60 -12.61 14.51 34.75
CA ALA A 60 -13.52 15.30 35.58
C ALA A 60 -12.83 15.86 36.86
N ASP A 61 -11.56 15.54 37.07
CA ASP A 61 -10.74 15.95 38.20
C ASP A 61 -10.25 17.42 38.08
N ASP A 62 -10.30 18.04 36.90
CA ASP A 62 -9.90 19.45 36.70
C ASP A 62 -11.00 20.47 37.07
N LEU A 63 -12.18 20.04 37.54
CA LEU A 63 -13.30 20.93 37.90
C LEU A 63 -13.39 21.30 39.39
N VAL A 64 -12.38 20.98 40.21
CA VAL A 64 -12.32 21.46 41.60
C VAL A 64 -11.37 22.66 41.67
N GLY A 65 -11.89 23.83 41.33
CA GLY A 65 -11.32 25.10 41.76
C GLY A 65 -11.78 25.40 43.19
N GLU A 66 -10.83 25.59 44.10
CA GLU A 66 -11.06 25.96 45.49
C GLU A 66 -11.63 27.37 45.64
N GLU A 67 -12.52 27.50 46.64
CA GLU A 67 -13.20 28.70 47.22
C GLU A 67 -14.04 29.64 46.33
#